data_AF-A0AAN4HDE7-F1
#
_entry.id   AF-A0AAN4HDE7-F1
#
_cell.length_a   1.000
_cell.length_b   1.000
_cell.length_c   1.000
_cell.angle_alpha   90.00
_cell.angle_beta   90.00
_cell.angle_gamma   90.00
#
_symmetry.space_group_name_H-M   'P 1'
#
loop_
_entity.id
_entity.type
_entity.pdbx_description
1 polymer ?
#
loop_
_entity_poly.entity_id
_entity_poly.type
_entity_poly.pdbx_seq_one_letter_code
_entity_poly.pdbx_strand_id
1 'polypeptide(L)'
;MKYQLEYDKVLLAKDRIILEETGEIISSVSIWIRFGKVFDGDISCPEHMILVDGEEKYLSELLRVAYDPKTKEFSFYPHDAIGDNYEVVDYTKDVGEVFVEPQPISKKEFFSIIEKYGHLFEMDNSLQNCAYSSYKIESKL
;
A
#
# COMPACT_ATOMS: atom_id res chain seq x y z
N MET A 1 6.77 13.23 -19.96
CA MET A 1 6.04 11.96 -20.02
C MET A 1 4.95 12.00 -18.96
N LYS A 2 3.82 11.30 -19.13
CA LYS A 2 2.78 11.26 -18.10
C LYS A 2 2.95 10.04 -17.21
N TYR A 3 2.82 10.23 -15.90
CA TYR A 3 2.88 9.15 -14.93
C TYR A 3 1.95 9.40 -13.74
N GLN A 4 1.65 8.33 -13.01
CA GLN A 4 0.99 8.34 -11.71
C GLN A 4 1.94 7.76 -10.66
N LEU A 5 1.71 8.07 -9.40
CA LEU A 5 2.46 7.50 -8.30
C LEU A 5 1.68 6.37 -7.64
N GLU A 6 2.43 5.36 -7.23
CA GLU A 6 1.94 4.26 -6.42
C GLU A 6 2.71 4.23 -5.10
N TYR A 7 2.01 3.91 -4.01
CA TYR A 7 2.61 3.76 -2.68
C TYR A 7 2.05 2.50 -2.02
N ASP A 8 2.90 1.82 -1.28
CA ASP A 8 2.45 0.73 -0.41
C ASP A 8 1.80 1.27 0.87
N LYS A 9 0.94 0.44 1.46
CA LYS A 9 0.33 0.61 2.78
C LYS A 9 0.64 -0.65 3.57
N VAL A 10 1.71 -0.61 4.35
CA VAL A 10 2.30 -1.77 5.02
C VAL A 10 1.57 -2.07 6.32
N LEU A 11 1.13 -3.32 6.47
CA LEU A 11 0.57 -3.87 7.70
C LEU A 11 1.56 -4.87 8.31
N LEU A 12 2.12 -4.51 9.46
CA LEU A 12 3.13 -5.30 10.16
C LEU A 12 2.49 -6.42 11.01
N ALA A 13 3.15 -7.58 11.01
CA ALA A 13 2.83 -8.65 11.95
C ALA A 13 3.34 -8.25 13.35
N LYS A 14 2.49 -8.36 14.38
CA LYS A 14 2.92 -8.21 15.80
C LYS A 14 3.40 -9.53 16.40
N ASP A 15 2.92 -10.64 15.85
CA ASP A 15 3.20 -11.98 16.27
C ASP A 15 3.71 -12.77 15.07
N ARG A 16 4.46 -13.85 15.32
CA ARG A 16 5.01 -14.67 14.24
C ARG A 16 3.91 -15.33 13.42
N ILE A 17 3.86 -15.05 12.12
CA ILE A 17 2.96 -15.69 11.17
C ILE A 17 3.76 -16.71 10.36
N ILE A 18 3.33 -17.98 10.35
CA ILE A 18 3.87 -19.02 9.49
C ILE A 18 2.73 -19.55 8.65
N LEU A 19 2.81 -19.44 7.33
CA LEU A 19 1.80 -19.96 6.43
C LEU A 19 1.83 -21.49 6.45
N GLU A 20 0.73 -22.12 6.87
CA GLU A 20 0.64 -23.59 6.94
C GLU A 20 0.87 -24.27 5.58
N GLU A 21 0.51 -23.61 4.49
CA GLU A 21 0.57 -24.17 3.14
C GLU A 21 2.00 -24.19 2.56
N THR A 22 2.83 -23.21 2.92
CA THR A 22 4.16 -23.00 2.32
C THR A 22 5.30 -23.09 3.34
N GLY A 23 5.01 -22.94 4.63
CA GLY A 23 6.01 -22.79 5.70
C GLY A 23 6.68 -21.42 5.73
N GLU A 24 6.25 -20.47 4.89
CA GLU A 24 6.81 -19.12 4.83
C GLU A 24 6.52 -18.34 6.11
N ILE A 25 7.53 -17.62 6.61
CA ILE A 25 7.38 -16.68 7.72
C ILE A 25 6.98 -15.33 7.14
N ILE A 26 5.84 -14.78 7.57
CA ILE A 26 5.34 -13.49 7.09
C ILE A 26 5.61 -12.42 8.13
N SER A 27 6.38 -11.41 7.74
CA SER A 27 6.64 -10.22 8.56
C SER A 27 5.64 -9.10 8.32
N SER A 28 5.15 -8.97 7.10
CA SER A 28 4.19 -7.93 6.74
C SER A 28 3.37 -8.31 5.50
N VAL A 29 2.26 -7.60 5.27
CA VAL A 29 1.58 -7.57 3.99
C VAL A 29 1.29 -6.12 3.60
N SER A 30 1.24 -5.81 2.31
CA SER A 30 1.00 -4.44 1.85
C SER A 30 -0.07 -4.37 0.78
N ILE A 31 -0.84 -3.29 0.82
CA ILE A 31 -1.76 -2.88 -0.25
C ILE A 31 -1.08 -1.76 -1.04
N TRP A 32 -0.94 -1.92 -2.36
CA TRP A 32 -0.40 -0.88 -3.22
C TRP A 32 -1.51 0.00 -3.78
N ILE A 33 -1.38 1.31 -3.58
CA ILE A 33 -2.36 2.30 -4.00
C ILE A 33 -1.78 3.15 -5.11
N ARG A 34 -2.46 3.21 -6.26
CA ARG A 34 -2.20 4.21 -7.31
C ARG A 34 -3.11 5.42 -7.11
N PHE A 35 -2.51 6.60 -7.09
CA PHE A 35 -3.25 7.86 -7.00
C PHE A 35 -3.63 8.35 -8.39
N GLY A 36 -4.84 8.86 -8.55
CA GLY A 36 -5.36 9.36 -9.83
C GLY A 36 -4.72 10.66 -10.32
N LYS A 37 -3.88 11.31 -9.50
CA LYS A 37 -3.12 12.49 -9.91
C LYS A 37 -2.11 12.11 -11.00
N VAL A 38 -2.23 12.77 -12.15
CA VAL A 38 -1.29 12.65 -13.26
C VAL A 38 -0.25 13.76 -13.17
N PHE A 39 1.01 13.39 -13.30
CA PHE A 39 2.16 14.29 -13.36
C PHE A 39 2.73 14.29 -14.78
N ASP A 40 3.26 15.44 -15.19
CA ASP A 40 3.98 15.61 -16.45
C ASP A 40 5.47 15.80 -16.13
N GLY A 41 6.33 14.84 -16.50
CA GLY A 41 7.76 14.96 -16.18
C GLY A 41 8.61 13.74 -16.53
N ASP A 42 9.75 13.64 -15.85
CA ASP A 42 10.68 12.52 -15.87
C ASP A 42 10.35 11.56 -14.71
N ILE A 43 10.11 10.28 -15.03
CA ILE A 43 9.74 9.26 -14.05
C ILE A 43 10.90 8.80 -13.18
N SER A 44 12.15 9.08 -13.60
CA SER A 44 13.34 8.75 -12.83
C SER A 44 13.56 9.68 -11.64
N CYS A 45 12.91 10.85 -11.65
CA CYS A 45 12.90 11.83 -10.56
C CYS A 45 11.46 12.33 -10.37
N PRO A 46 10.55 11.48 -9.86
CA PRO A 46 9.14 11.81 -9.82
C PRO A 46 8.83 12.87 -8.75
N GLU A 47 7.81 13.69 -8.99
CA GLU A 47 7.25 14.61 -8.01
C GLU A 47 6.47 13.81 -6.98
N HIS A 48 6.68 14.08 -5.69
CA HIS A 48 6.01 13.36 -4.59
C HIS A 48 5.05 14.22 -3.79
N MET A 49 5.18 15.54 -3.90
CA MET A 49 4.41 16.51 -3.13
C MET A 49 3.43 17.23 -4.04
N ILE A 50 2.26 17.57 -3.49
CA ILE A 50 1.28 18.44 -4.16
C ILE A 50 0.84 19.56 -3.22
N LEU A 51 0.44 20.69 -3.81
CA LEU A 51 -0.10 21.81 -3.06
C LEU A 51 -1.56 21.55 -2.70
N VAL A 52 -1.86 21.45 -1.41
CA VAL A 52 -3.21 21.28 -0.85
C VAL A 52 -3.42 22.33 0.22
N ASP A 53 -4.47 23.14 0.09
CA ASP A 53 -4.81 24.22 1.03
C ASP A 53 -3.67 25.23 1.29
N GLY A 54 -2.81 25.43 0.30
CA GLY A 54 -1.67 26.34 0.39
C GLY A 54 -0.41 25.75 1.03
N GLU A 55 -0.42 24.45 1.37
CA GLU A 55 0.72 23.73 1.92
C GLU A 55 1.16 22.59 1.00
N GLU A 56 2.47 22.35 0.90
CA GLU A 56 3.00 21.17 0.21
C GLU A 56 2.82 19.95 1.11
N LYS A 57 2.14 18.92 0.59
CA LYS A 57 1.93 17.64 1.28
C LYS A 57 2.39 16.48 0.41
N TYR A 58 2.91 15.42 1.02
CA TYR A 58 3.20 14.20 0.28
C TYR A 58 1.88 13.57 -0.21
N LEU A 59 1.84 13.17 -1.48
CA LEU A 59 0.65 12.56 -2.06
C LEU A 59 0.21 11.30 -1.30
N SER A 60 1.17 10.52 -0.80
CA SER A 60 0.95 9.30 -0.02
C SER A 60 0.25 9.54 1.32
N GLU A 61 0.39 10.74 1.90
CA GLU A 61 -0.26 11.16 3.15
C GLU A 61 -1.73 11.54 2.96
N LEU A 62 -2.16 11.79 1.72
CA LEU A 62 -3.53 12.19 1.42
C LEU A 62 -4.53 11.03 1.44
N LEU A 63 -4.04 9.79 1.59
CA LEU A 63 -4.87 8.62 1.85
C LEU A 63 -4.37 7.90 3.10
N ARG A 64 -5.15 7.94 4.17
CA ARG A 64 -4.90 7.12 5.35
C ARG A 64 -5.61 5.78 5.20
N VAL A 65 -4.89 4.70 5.43
CA VAL A 65 -5.46 3.34 5.50
C VAL A 65 -5.26 2.84 6.92
N ALA A 66 -6.31 2.31 7.54
CA ALA A 66 -6.27 1.69 8.86
C ALA A 66 -6.65 0.22 8.77
N TYR A 67 -6.25 -0.56 9.77
CA TYR A 67 -6.58 -1.97 9.91
C TYR A 67 -6.99 -2.32 11.34
N ASP A 68 -8.11 -3.05 11.48
CA ASP A 68 -8.57 -3.58 12.76
C ASP A 68 -8.42 -5.12 12.79
N PRO A 69 -7.53 -5.70 13.62
CA PRO A 69 -7.34 -7.15 13.70
C PRO A 69 -8.53 -7.91 14.31
N LYS A 70 -9.49 -7.23 14.97
CA LYS A 70 -10.70 -7.86 15.52
C LYS A 70 -11.73 -8.12 14.43
N THR A 71 -11.95 -7.16 13.54
CA THR A 71 -12.87 -7.31 12.40
C THR A 71 -12.17 -7.85 11.15
N LYS A 72 -10.84 -7.74 11.10
CA LYS A 72 -9.97 -8.06 9.95
C LYS A 72 -10.26 -7.18 8.73
N GLU A 73 -10.64 -5.94 8.98
CA GLU A 73 -11.08 -5.00 7.94
C GLU A 73 -10.08 -3.86 7.76
N PHE A 74 -9.93 -3.42 6.51
CA PHE A 74 -9.22 -2.21 6.15
C PHE A 74 -10.21 -1.06 5.98
N SER A 75 -9.89 0.10 6.54
CA SER A 75 -10.68 1.33 6.39
C SER A 75 -9.87 2.39 5.66
N PHE A 76 -10.49 3.06 4.70
CA PHE A 76 -9.86 4.07 3.85
C PHE A 76 -10.42 5.45 4.18
N TYR A 77 -9.53 6.41 4.40
CA TYR A 77 -9.86 7.79 4.74
C TYR A 77 -9.13 8.72 3.77
N PRO A 78 -9.70 8.99 2.58
CA PRO A 78 -9.12 9.95 1.65
C PRO A 78 -9.29 11.39 2.18
N HIS A 79 -8.29 12.23 1.93
CA HIS A 79 -8.41 13.67 2.08
C HIS A 79 -9.34 14.23 0.98
N ASP A 80 -10.12 15.27 1.29
CA ASP A 80 -11.09 15.87 0.36
C ASP A 80 -10.46 16.28 -0.98
N ALA A 81 -9.20 16.70 -0.96
CA ALA A 81 -8.41 17.07 -2.14
C ALA A 81 -8.24 15.93 -3.17
N ILE A 82 -8.30 14.67 -2.74
CA ILE A 82 -8.22 13.51 -3.63
C ILE A 82 -9.56 12.76 -3.75
N GLY A 83 -10.44 12.84 -2.74
CA GLY A 83 -11.69 12.07 -2.72
C GLY A 83 -11.46 10.59 -3.05
N ASP A 84 -12.30 10.01 -3.90
CA ASP A 84 -12.18 8.62 -4.35
C ASP A 84 -11.21 8.43 -5.53
N ASN A 85 -10.34 9.42 -5.82
CA ASN A 85 -9.42 9.38 -6.96
C ASN A 85 -8.15 8.56 -6.66
N TYR A 86 -8.33 7.29 -6.30
CA TYR A 86 -7.27 6.31 -6.06
C TYR A 86 -7.78 4.90 -6.33
N GLU A 87 -6.88 3.96 -6.56
CA GLU A 87 -7.22 2.55 -6.73
C GLU A 87 -6.19 1.63 -6.08
N VAL A 88 -6.65 0.48 -5.59
CA VAL A 88 -5.76 -0.61 -5.17
C VAL A 88 -5.29 -1.36 -6.41
N VAL A 89 -3.98 -1.38 -6.65
CA VAL A 89 -3.40 -1.93 -7.89
C VAL A 89 -2.63 -3.22 -7.69
N ASP A 90 -2.10 -3.47 -6.50
CA ASP A 90 -1.32 -4.67 -6.22
C ASP A 90 -1.32 -5.02 -4.72
N TYR A 91 -0.83 -6.21 -4.41
CA TYR A 91 -0.67 -6.73 -3.06
C TYR A 91 0.68 -7.42 -2.94
N THR A 92 1.37 -7.23 -1.82
CA THR A 92 2.64 -7.90 -1.53
C THR A 92 2.61 -8.54 -0.15
N LYS A 93 3.46 -9.55 0.04
CA LYS A 93 3.84 -10.07 1.36
C LYS A 93 5.35 -9.98 1.54
N ASP A 94 5.78 -9.73 2.76
CA ASP A 94 7.19 -9.71 3.12
C ASP A 94 7.55 -11.04 3.80
N VAL A 95 8.37 -11.86 3.11
CA VAL A 95 8.77 -13.18 3.59
C VAL A 95 10.12 -13.10 4.30
N GLY A 96 10.17 -13.54 5.57
CA GLY A 96 11.37 -13.51 6.41
C GLY A 96 11.08 -12.99 7.82
N GLU A 97 12.12 -12.81 8.64
CA GLU A 97 12.01 -12.30 10.03
C GLU A 97 13.03 -11.18 10.34
N VAL A 98 14.26 -11.28 9.80
CA VAL A 98 15.32 -10.26 9.98
C VAL A 98 15.64 -9.57 8.66
N PHE A 99 15.79 -10.36 7.61
CA PHE A 99 15.82 -9.89 6.22
C PHE A 99 14.52 -10.35 5.59
N VAL A 100 13.77 -9.40 5.05
CA VAL A 100 12.50 -9.67 4.41
C VAL A 100 12.64 -9.49 2.91
N GLU A 101 12.04 -10.40 2.15
CA GLU A 101 11.94 -10.32 0.71
C GLU A 101 10.49 -10.00 0.33
N PRO A 102 10.23 -8.82 -0.29
CA PRO A 102 8.90 -8.49 -0.76
C PRO A 102 8.55 -9.36 -1.97
N GLN A 103 7.41 -10.02 -1.91
CA GLN A 103 6.89 -10.86 -2.99
C GLN A 103 5.50 -10.38 -3.42
N PRO A 104 5.27 -10.17 -4.73
CA PRO A 104 3.94 -9.88 -5.24
C PRO A 104 3.04 -11.10 -5.07
N ILE A 105 1.80 -10.86 -4.65
CA ILE A 105 0.80 -11.90 -4.42
C ILE A 105 -0.54 -11.53 -5.04
N SER A 106 -1.35 -12.54 -5.30
CA SER A 106 -2.70 -12.28 -5.79
C SER A 106 -3.58 -11.64 -4.71
N LYS A 107 -4.57 -10.84 -5.13
CA LYS A 107 -5.64 -10.36 -4.24
C LYS A 107 -6.25 -11.49 -3.41
N LYS A 108 -6.49 -12.65 -4.03
CA LYS A 108 -7.06 -13.82 -3.35
C LYS A 108 -6.15 -14.32 -2.23
N GLU A 109 -4.85 -14.45 -2.49
CA GLU A 109 -3.87 -14.87 -1.49
C GLU A 109 -3.79 -13.86 -0.34
N PHE A 110 -3.73 -12.56 -0.65
CA PHE A 110 -3.72 -11.50 0.37
C PHE A 110 -4.91 -11.64 1.32
N PHE A 111 -6.14 -11.72 0.78
CA PHE A 111 -7.33 -11.83 1.63
C PHE A 111 -7.43 -13.18 2.36
N SER A 112 -6.89 -14.27 1.81
CA SER A 112 -6.77 -15.53 2.56
C SER A 112 -5.84 -15.39 3.77
N ILE A 113 -4.72 -14.67 3.63
CA ILE A 113 -3.79 -14.39 4.73
C ILE A 113 -4.51 -13.56 5.81
N ILE A 114 -5.20 -12.50 5.41
CA ILE A 114 -5.97 -11.65 6.35
C ILE A 114 -7.09 -12.45 7.03
N GLU A 115 -7.85 -13.27 6.29
CA GLU A 115 -8.92 -14.06 6.85
C GLU A 115 -8.40 -15.05 7.90
N LYS A 116 -7.31 -15.76 7.63
CA LYS A 116 -6.76 -16.78 8.52
C LYS A 116 -5.94 -16.19 9.67
N TYR A 117 -5.01 -15.28 9.34
CA TYR A 117 -3.99 -14.76 10.26
C TYR A 117 -4.19 -13.30 10.66
N GLY A 118 -5.26 -12.63 10.20
CA GLY A 118 -5.52 -11.20 10.43
C GLY A 118 -5.41 -10.71 11.87
N HIS A 119 -5.67 -11.58 12.84
CA HIS A 119 -5.60 -11.29 14.27
C HIS A 119 -4.16 -11.19 14.82
N LEU A 120 -3.17 -11.67 14.06
CA LEU A 120 -1.73 -11.66 14.35
C LEU A 120 -1.01 -10.43 13.77
N PHE A 121 -1.73 -9.56 13.05
CA PHE A 121 -1.23 -8.26 12.63
C PHE A 121 -1.51 -7.19 13.69
N GLU A 122 -0.77 -6.08 13.61
CA GLU A 122 -0.95 -4.91 14.47
C GLU A 122 -2.31 -4.26 14.28
N MET A 123 -2.84 -3.67 15.35
CA MET A 123 -3.91 -2.67 15.20
C MET A 123 -3.23 -1.38 14.79
N ASP A 124 -3.52 -0.90 13.60
CA ASP A 124 -2.87 0.28 13.05
C ASP A 124 -3.91 1.24 12.47
N ASN A 125 -3.91 2.47 12.98
CA ASN A 125 -4.83 3.51 12.54
C ASN A 125 -4.32 4.28 11.31
N SER A 126 -3.07 4.05 10.90
CA SER A 126 -2.44 4.70 9.75
C SER A 126 -1.24 3.89 9.27
N LEU A 127 -1.50 2.91 8.39
CA LEU A 127 -0.47 2.08 7.76
C LEU A 127 0.64 2.93 7.14
N GLN A 128 1.87 2.47 7.31
CA GLN A 128 3.07 3.17 6.85
C GLN A 128 3.23 3.08 5.32
N ASN A 129 3.88 4.09 4.75
CA ASN A 129 4.35 4.06 3.36
C ASN A 129 5.87 3.83 3.39
N CYS A 130 6.33 2.70 2.89
CA CYS A 130 7.73 2.29 2.92
C CYS A 130 8.37 2.25 1.53
N ALA A 131 7.55 2.15 0.49
CA ALA A 131 7.98 2.10 -0.89
C ALA A 131 7.07 2.93 -1.80
N TYR A 132 7.61 3.31 -2.95
CA TYR A 132 6.85 3.92 -4.02
C TYR A 132 7.25 3.33 -5.36
N SER A 133 6.32 3.43 -6.30
CA SER A 133 6.54 3.13 -7.71
C SER A 133 6.01 4.29 -8.55
N SER A 134 6.40 4.33 -9.82
CA SER A 134 5.80 5.24 -10.78
C SER A 134 5.21 4.44 -11.94
N TYR A 135 3.92 4.67 -12.20
CA TYR A 135 3.19 4.06 -13.29
C TYR A 135 3.20 4.97 -14.50
N LYS A 136 3.88 4.55 -15.57
CA LYS A 136 3.89 5.28 -16.84
C LYS A 136 2.53 5.19 -17.51
N ILE A 137 1.94 6.34 -17.84
CA ILE A 137 0.72 6.39 -18.64
C ILE A 137 1.12 6.40 -20.11
N GLU A 138 0.85 5.29 -20.81
CA GLU A 138 1.00 5.25 -22.25
C GLU A 138 -0.12 6.06 -22.90
N SER A 139 0.25 7.06 -23.72
CA SER A 139 -0.71 7.72 -24.59
C SER A 139 -1.17 6.69 -25.63
N LYS A 140 -2.47 6.34 -25.63
CA LYS A 140 -3.05 5.71 -26.82
C LYS A 140 -2.87 6.68 -27.99
N LEU A 141 -2.05 6.28 -28.97
CA LEU A 141 -1.95 6.93 -30.27
C LEU A 141 -3.28 6.84 -31.02
#